data_AF-A0A3M2LK11-F1
#
_entry.id   AF-A0A3M2LK11-F1
#
_cell.length_a   1.000
_cell.length_b   1.000
_cell.length_c   1.000
_cell.angle_alpha   90.00
_cell.angle_beta   90.00
_cell.angle_gamma   90.00
#
_symmetry.space_group_name_H-M   'P 1'
#
loop_
_entity.id
_entity.type
_entity.pdbx_description
1 polymer ?
#
loop_
_entity_poly.entity_id
_entity_poly.type
_entity_poly.pdbx_seq_one_letter_code
_entity_poly.pdbx_strand_id
1 'polypeptide(L)'
;MSRSRQRRSPLARRAGQAAVALALSLPLLAVGATAPPAAAGTDRDALQRAFDEAADEYGVPESVLLGVAYLQSRWDGHAGAASVSGGYGPMHLTDVATALAEDASAAGHHGLGHHGVGGEDPRGDAARPLAPAA
;
A
#
# COMPACT_ATOMS: atom_id res chain seq x y z
N MET A 1 71.20 32.48 -7.50
CA MET A 1 69.92 32.90 -8.14
C MET A 1 69.00 31.70 -8.24
N SER A 2 67.78 31.89 -7.75
CA SER A 2 66.69 30.91 -7.59
C SER A 2 66.14 30.40 -8.92
N ARG A 3 65.62 29.15 -8.95
CA ARG A 3 64.37 28.76 -9.62
C ARG A 3 63.94 27.35 -9.22
N SER A 4 63.03 27.32 -8.27
CA SER A 4 62.19 26.19 -7.87
C SER A 4 61.30 25.72 -9.04
N ARG A 5 61.36 24.43 -9.39
CA ARG A 5 60.30 23.79 -10.19
C ARG A 5 59.44 22.94 -9.26
N GLN A 6 58.27 23.49 -8.94
CA GLN A 6 57.21 22.84 -8.20
C GLN A 6 56.78 21.55 -8.89
N ARG A 7 56.91 20.43 -8.19
CA ARG A 7 56.29 19.16 -8.54
C ARG A 7 54.78 19.31 -8.34
N ARG A 8 54.02 19.35 -9.43
CA ARG A 8 52.55 19.37 -9.39
C ARG A 8 52.09 18.02 -8.80
N SER A 9 51.58 18.05 -7.59
CA SER A 9 51.09 16.87 -6.87
C SER A 9 49.75 16.41 -7.48
N PRO A 10 49.59 15.11 -7.82
CA PRO A 10 48.39 14.56 -8.46
C PRO A 10 47.20 14.37 -7.51
N LEU A 11 47.34 14.77 -6.24
CA LEU A 11 46.39 14.50 -5.17
C LEU A 11 45.10 15.33 -5.26
N ALA A 12 45.08 16.42 -6.02
CA ALA A 12 43.88 17.24 -6.20
C ALA A 12 42.77 16.58 -7.02
N ARG A 13 43.05 15.48 -7.74
CA ARG A 13 42.04 14.83 -8.60
C ARG A 13 41.17 13.79 -7.90
N ARG A 14 41.55 13.32 -6.69
CA ARG A 14 40.76 12.31 -5.96
C ARG A 14 39.70 12.90 -5.01
N ALA A 15 39.76 14.19 -4.71
CA ALA A 15 38.79 14.85 -3.84
C ALA A 15 37.45 15.18 -4.54
N GLY A 16 37.41 15.24 -5.87
CA GLY A 16 36.19 15.58 -6.61
C GLY A 16 35.15 14.47 -6.72
N GLN A 17 35.53 13.20 -6.52
CA GLN A 17 34.63 12.06 -6.72
C GLN A 17 33.87 11.63 -5.45
N ALA A 18 34.31 12.05 -4.27
CA ALA A 18 33.59 11.76 -3.03
C ALA A 18 32.40 12.72 -2.78
N ALA A 19 32.37 13.89 -3.43
CA ALA A 19 31.34 14.90 -3.19
C ALA A 19 30.03 14.65 -3.98
N VAL A 20 30.07 13.92 -5.09
CA VAL A 20 28.87 13.70 -5.93
C VAL A 20 27.93 12.64 -5.33
N ALA A 21 28.47 11.65 -4.58
CA ALA A 21 27.64 10.62 -3.95
C ALA A 21 26.77 11.15 -2.79
N LEU A 22 27.18 12.24 -2.13
CA LEU A 22 26.42 12.84 -1.04
C LEU A 22 25.32 13.78 -1.55
N ALA A 23 25.52 14.47 -2.68
CA ALA A 23 24.53 15.42 -3.20
C ALA A 23 23.25 14.75 -3.73
N LEU A 24 23.31 13.48 -4.13
CA LEU A 24 22.14 12.73 -4.59
C LEU A 24 21.37 12.00 -3.47
N SER A 25 21.92 11.95 -2.25
CA SER A 25 21.27 11.28 -1.11
C SER A 25 20.47 12.24 -0.20
N LEU A 26 20.72 13.55 -0.29
CA LEU A 26 19.96 14.57 0.46
C LEU A 26 18.49 14.77 0.03
N PRO A 27 18.08 14.65 -1.26
CA PRO A 27 16.68 14.86 -1.61
C PRO A 27 15.77 13.74 -1.10
N LEU A 28 16.29 12.52 -0.94
CA LEU A 28 15.53 11.36 -0.45
C LEU A 28 15.22 11.45 1.05
N LEU A 29 16.06 12.12 1.85
CA LEU A 29 15.83 12.29 3.29
C LEU A 29 14.85 13.42 3.62
N ALA A 30 14.74 14.43 2.75
CA ALA A 30 13.84 15.57 2.96
C ALA A 30 12.36 15.24 2.68
N VAL A 31 12.08 14.22 1.86
CA VAL A 31 10.71 13.78 1.53
C VAL A 31 10.17 12.76 2.54
N GLY A 32 10.97 12.30 3.50
CA GLY A 32 10.55 11.37 4.57
C GLY A 32 10.17 12.04 5.90
N ALA A 33 10.43 13.34 6.06
CA ALA A 33 10.37 14.01 7.37
C ALA A 33 9.07 14.80 7.65
N THR A 34 8.11 14.82 6.72
CA THR A 34 6.82 15.52 6.88
C THR A 34 5.63 14.60 7.10
N ALA A 35 5.84 13.28 7.18
CA ALA A 35 4.81 12.39 7.70
C ALA A 35 4.74 12.59 9.22
N PRO A 36 3.55 12.92 9.80
CA PRO A 36 3.40 12.85 11.26
C PRO A 36 3.83 11.46 11.73
N PRO A 37 4.41 11.31 12.93
CA PRO A 37 4.69 9.98 13.46
C PRO A 37 3.37 9.22 13.46
N ALA A 38 3.22 8.26 12.55
CA ALA A 38 2.12 7.32 12.60
C ALA A 38 2.16 6.76 14.02
N ALA A 39 1.01 6.75 14.69
CA ALA A 39 0.87 6.20 16.03
C ALA A 39 0.98 4.67 15.93
N ALA A 40 2.15 4.19 15.52
CA ALA A 40 2.41 2.81 15.12
C ALA A 40 2.28 1.81 16.29
N GLY A 41 2.17 2.31 17.52
CA GLY A 41 1.77 1.56 18.70
C GLY A 41 0.25 1.38 18.79
N THR A 42 -0.53 2.47 18.63
CA THR A 42 -2.00 2.40 18.71
C THR A 42 -2.60 1.66 17.54
N ASP A 43 -2.00 1.77 16.35
CA ASP A 43 -2.50 1.11 15.15
C ASP A 43 -2.26 -0.41 15.17
N ARG A 44 -1.13 -0.86 15.72
CA ARG A 44 -0.88 -2.30 15.90
C ARG A 44 -1.81 -2.91 16.94
N ASP A 45 -2.01 -2.23 18.06
CA ASP A 45 -2.92 -2.71 19.12
C ASP A 45 -4.39 -2.67 18.66
N ALA A 46 -4.77 -1.70 17.84
CA ALA A 46 -6.09 -1.67 17.20
C ALA A 46 -6.25 -2.79 16.17
N LEU A 47 -5.23 -3.04 15.35
CA LEU A 47 -5.25 -4.11 14.35
C LEU A 47 -5.34 -5.50 15.00
N GLN A 48 -4.57 -5.73 16.06
CA GLN A 48 -4.59 -7.00 16.80
C GLN A 48 -5.98 -7.24 17.40
N ARG A 49 -6.58 -6.23 18.06
CA ARG A 49 -7.95 -6.34 18.59
C ARG A 49 -9.00 -6.61 17.51
N ALA A 50 -8.87 -5.99 16.34
CA ALA A 50 -9.78 -6.24 15.22
C ALA A 50 -9.69 -7.68 14.71
N PHE A 51 -8.49 -8.28 14.71
CA PHE A 51 -8.32 -9.68 14.33
C PHE A 51 -8.79 -10.66 15.42
N ASP A 52 -8.64 -10.32 16.69
CA ASP A 52 -9.18 -11.08 17.82
C ASP A 52 -10.72 -11.11 17.77
N GLU A 53 -11.36 -9.95 17.57
CA GLU A 53 -12.82 -9.84 17.40
C GLU A 53 -13.32 -10.64 16.20
N ALA A 54 -12.64 -10.54 15.05
CA ALA A 54 -12.98 -11.33 13.87
C ALA A 54 -12.76 -12.84 14.08
N ALA A 55 -11.76 -13.23 14.86
CA ALA A 55 -11.52 -14.63 15.17
C ALA A 55 -12.67 -15.21 16.01
N ASP A 56 -13.13 -14.46 17.00
CA ASP A 56 -14.28 -14.83 17.84
C ASP A 56 -15.60 -14.86 17.05
N GLU A 57 -15.83 -13.89 16.17
CA GLU A 57 -17.06 -13.80 15.37
C GLU A 57 -17.16 -14.91 14.31
N TYR A 58 -16.07 -15.16 13.59
CA TYR A 58 -16.08 -16.05 12.43
C TYR A 58 -15.47 -17.44 12.70
N GLY A 59 -14.95 -17.69 13.91
CA GLY A 59 -14.34 -18.96 14.29
C GLY A 59 -13.05 -19.29 13.52
N VAL A 60 -12.39 -18.28 12.95
CA VAL A 60 -11.12 -18.42 12.22
C VAL A 60 -9.98 -18.09 13.18
N PRO A 61 -8.95 -18.95 13.33
CA PRO A 61 -7.85 -18.64 14.23
C PRO A 61 -7.18 -17.30 13.89
N GLU A 62 -6.97 -16.46 14.90
CA GLU A 62 -6.36 -15.12 14.77
C GLU A 62 -5.02 -15.15 14.01
N SER A 63 -4.20 -16.18 14.24
CA SER A 63 -2.92 -16.37 13.54
C SER A 63 -3.06 -16.57 12.03
N VAL A 64 -4.17 -17.17 11.58
CA VAL A 64 -4.48 -17.31 10.15
C VAL A 64 -4.83 -15.95 9.57
N LEU A 65 -5.68 -15.18 10.25
CA LEU A 65 -6.05 -13.83 9.80
C LEU A 65 -4.83 -12.91 9.70
N LEU A 66 -3.98 -12.90 10.74
CA LEU A 66 -2.72 -12.18 10.73
C LEU A 66 -1.80 -12.64 9.61
N GLY A 67 -1.68 -13.96 9.38
CA GLY A 67 -0.83 -14.52 8.33
C GLY A 67 -1.29 -14.10 6.93
N VAL A 68 -2.60 -14.14 6.66
CA VAL A 68 -3.17 -13.70 5.38
C VAL A 68 -2.96 -12.20 5.20
N ALA A 69 -3.22 -11.38 6.22
CA ALA A 69 -3.00 -9.94 6.16
C ALA A 69 -1.53 -9.59 5.85
N TYR A 70 -0.58 -10.37 6.39
CA TYR A 70 0.83 -10.20 6.06
C TYR A 70 1.12 -10.53 4.59
N LEU A 71 0.56 -11.62 4.06
CA LEU A 71 0.76 -12.01 2.66
C LEU A 71 0.15 -10.99 1.69
N GLN A 72 -0.98 -10.38 2.05
CA GLN A 72 -1.68 -9.42 1.20
C GLN A 72 -0.97 -8.07 1.13
N SER A 73 -0.66 -7.46 2.28
CA SER A 73 -0.12 -6.09 2.30
C SER A 73 1.08 -5.91 3.23
N ARG A 74 1.58 -6.98 3.85
CA ARG A 74 2.58 -6.90 4.94
C ARG A 74 2.09 -6.09 6.14
N TRP A 75 0.78 -6.19 6.42
CA TRP A 75 0.05 -5.38 7.41
C TRP A 75 0.03 -3.87 7.13
N ASP A 76 0.32 -3.45 5.91
CA ASP A 76 0.15 -2.06 5.52
C ASP A 76 -1.34 -1.71 5.47
N GLY A 77 -1.74 -0.72 6.28
CA GLY A 77 -3.09 -0.16 6.30
C GLY A 77 -3.31 1.00 5.34
N HIS A 78 -2.28 1.39 4.57
CA HIS A 78 -2.25 2.52 3.64
C HIS A 78 -2.75 3.84 4.26
N ALA A 79 -2.53 4.03 5.56
CA ALA A 79 -3.07 5.14 6.36
C ALA A 79 -4.59 5.35 6.19
N GLY A 80 -5.34 4.28 5.89
CA GLY A 80 -6.78 4.33 5.62
C GLY A 80 -7.16 4.78 4.19
N ALA A 81 -6.20 5.14 3.34
CA ALA A 81 -6.46 5.45 1.93
C ALA A 81 -6.67 4.17 1.10
N ALA A 82 -7.37 4.32 -0.03
CA ALA A 82 -7.52 3.24 -1.00
C ALA A 82 -6.20 2.99 -1.74
N SER A 83 -5.92 1.73 -2.06
CA SER A 83 -4.90 1.36 -3.04
C SER A 83 -5.33 1.71 -4.47
N VAL A 84 -4.41 1.59 -5.44
CA VAL A 84 -4.70 1.82 -6.87
C VAL A 84 -5.75 0.86 -7.46
N SER A 85 -5.99 -0.27 -6.81
CA SER A 85 -7.02 -1.26 -7.16
C SER A 85 -8.25 -1.16 -6.26
N GLY A 86 -8.41 -0.09 -5.48
CA GLY A 86 -9.58 0.17 -4.63
C GLY A 86 -9.64 -0.63 -3.33
N GLY A 87 -8.63 -1.44 -3.02
CA GLY A 87 -8.56 -2.18 -1.75
C GLY A 87 -8.06 -1.32 -0.58
N TYR A 88 -8.56 -1.60 0.63
CA TYR A 88 -8.28 -0.90 1.87
C TYR A 88 -7.67 -1.81 2.93
N GLY A 89 -6.80 -1.23 3.75
CA GLY A 89 -6.29 -1.85 4.97
C GLY A 89 -5.41 -3.09 4.75
N PRO A 90 -5.02 -3.75 5.85
CA PRO A 90 -4.16 -4.94 5.84
C PRO A 90 -4.69 -6.15 5.07
N MET A 91 -6.00 -6.20 4.87
CA MET A 91 -6.68 -7.30 4.19
C MET A 91 -7.00 -6.97 2.72
N HIS A 92 -6.63 -5.77 2.24
CA HIS A 92 -6.95 -5.28 0.89
C HIS A 92 -8.45 -5.44 0.56
N LEU A 93 -9.33 -5.18 1.53
CA LEU A 93 -10.77 -5.32 1.35
C LEU A 93 -11.28 -4.19 0.48
N THR A 94 -12.10 -4.52 -0.51
CA THR A 94 -12.73 -3.53 -1.41
C THR A 94 -14.06 -3.08 -0.83
N ASP A 95 -14.35 -1.78 -0.92
CA ASP A 95 -15.69 -1.28 -0.64
C ASP A 95 -16.60 -1.62 -1.82
N VAL A 96 -17.39 -2.67 -1.67
CA VAL A 96 -18.31 -3.17 -2.70
C VAL A 96 -19.34 -2.13 -3.10
N ALA A 97 -19.84 -1.32 -2.16
CA ALA A 97 -20.86 -0.32 -2.47
C ALA A 97 -20.27 0.79 -3.34
N THR A 98 -19.09 1.28 -2.99
CA THR A 98 -18.35 2.27 -3.79
C THR A 98 -17.98 1.68 -5.16
N ALA A 99 -17.46 0.45 -5.22
CA ALA A 99 -17.11 -0.21 -6.47
C ALA A 99 -18.31 -0.38 -7.42
N LEU A 100 -19.48 -0.77 -6.91
CA LEU A 100 -20.71 -0.90 -7.69
C LEU A 100 -21.24 0.46 -8.17
N ALA A 101 -21.13 1.51 -7.36
CA ALA A 101 -21.52 2.86 -7.74
C ALA A 101 -20.60 3.43 -8.83
N GLU A 102 -19.29 3.19 -8.73
CA GLU A 102 -18.32 3.58 -9.76
C GLU A 102 -18.56 2.84 -11.07
N ASP A 103 -18.81 1.53 -11.04
CA ASP A 103 -19.12 0.73 -12.25
C ASP A 103 -20.42 1.19 -12.92
N ALA A 104 -21.47 1.47 -12.14
CA ALA A 104 -22.71 2.04 -12.64
C ALA A 104 -22.51 3.42 -13.29
N SER A 105 -21.58 4.23 -12.77
CA SER A 105 -21.23 5.53 -13.34
C SER A 105 -20.35 5.40 -14.61
N ALA A 106 -19.47 4.39 -14.67
CA ALA A 106 -18.56 4.11 -15.77
C ALA A 106 -19.25 3.44 -16.97
N ALA A 107 -20.35 2.71 -16.74
CA ALA A 107 -21.22 2.15 -17.79
C ALA A 107 -21.78 3.22 -18.75
N GLY A 108 -21.68 4.51 -18.40
CA GLY A 108 -21.98 5.64 -19.29
C GLY A 108 -20.86 6.02 -20.28
N HIS A 109 -19.64 5.48 -20.18
CA HIS A 109 -18.51 5.89 -21.03
C HIS A 109 -17.67 4.77 -21.66
N HIS A 110 -17.55 3.59 -21.07
CA HIS A 110 -16.97 2.42 -21.77
C HIS A 110 -17.63 1.14 -21.22
N GLY A 111 -18.12 0.29 -22.13
CA GLY A 111 -19.01 -0.82 -21.83
C GLY A 111 -18.55 -1.75 -20.71
N LEU A 112 -19.53 -2.14 -19.90
CA LEU A 112 -19.45 -3.05 -18.75
C LEU A 112 -18.48 -4.21 -19.00
N GLY A 113 -17.54 -4.39 -18.07
CA GLY A 113 -16.72 -5.61 -18.03
C GLY A 113 -17.61 -6.85 -17.95
N HIS A 114 -17.08 -7.99 -18.39
CA HIS A 114 -17.77 -9.29 -18.47
C HIS A 114 -18.25 -9.88 -17.11
N HIS A 115 -18.30 -9.11 -16.04
CA HIS A 115 -18.68 -9.53 -14.69
C HIS A 115 -19.98 -8.89 -14.16
N GLY A 116 -20.70 -8.10 -14.97
CA GLY A 116 -21.87 -7.34 -14.49
C GLY A 116 -23.09 -7.30 -15.42
N VAL A 117 -23.09 -7.99 -16.57
CA VAL A 117 -24.15 -7.82 -17.60
C VAL A 117 -25.24 -8.88 -17.56
N GLY A 118 -25.11 -9.93 -16.75
CA GLY A 118 -26.17 -10.92 -16.55
C GLY A 118 -26.69 -10.86 -15.13
N GLY A 119 -27.93 -11.27 -14.88
CA GLY A 119 -28.42 -11.58 -13.53
C GLY A 119 -27.71 -12.79 -12.89
N GLU A 120 -26.46 -13.03 -13.26
CA GLU A 120 -25.58 -14.02 -12.67
C GLU A 120 -25.10 -13.51 -11.31
N ASP A 121 -25.02 -14.43 -10.35
CA ASP A 121 -24.48 -14.11 -9.04
C ASP A 121 -22.99 -13.75 -9.20
N PRO A 122 -22.56 -12.53 -8.80
CA PRO A 122 -21.16 -12.13 -8.91
C PRO A 122 -20.22 -13.02 -8.07
N ARG A 123 -20.76 -13.81 -7.14
CA ARG A 123 -20.00 -14.79 -6.36
C ARG A 123 -19.55 -15.99 -7.21
N GLY A 124 -20.17 -16.22 -8.37
CA GLY A 124 -19.85 -17.32 -9.28
C GLY A 124 -20.22 -18.71 -8.75
N ASP A 125 -20.96 -18.79 -7.64
CA ASP A 125 -21.44 -20.04 -7.05
C ASP A 125 -22.96 -20.02 -6.85
N ALA A 126 -23.60 -21.19 -6.99
CA ALA A 126 -25.04 -21.36 -6.77
C ALA A 126 -25.36 -21.93 -5.38
N ALA A 127 -24.37 -22.10 -4.51
CA ALA A 127 -24.53 -22.78 -3.23
C ALA A 127 -25.23 -21.91 -2.18
N ARG A 128 -25.16 -20.59 -2.34
CA ARG A 128 -25.70 -19.62 -1.39
C ARG A 128 -27.01 -18.99 -1.90
N PRO A 129 -28.04 -18.82 -1.05
CA PRO A 129 -29.24 -18.09 -1.44
C PRO A 129 -28.90 -16.68 -1.91
N LEU A 130 -29.62 -16.21 -2.92
CA LEU A 130 -29.61 -14.79 -3.30
C LEU A 130 -30.37 -14.00 -2.25
N ALA A 131 -29.84 -12.86 -1.84
CA ALA A 131 -30.59 -11.92 -1.03
C ALA A 131 -31.82 -11.44 -1.83
N PRO A 132 -32.99 -11.25 -1.19
CA PRO A 132 -34.16 -10.71 -1.88
C PRO A 132 -33.82 -9.32 -2.43
N ALA A 133 -34.25 -9.05 -3.66
CA ALA A 133 -34.13 -7.73 -4.26
C ALA A 133 -34.86 -6.70 -3.37
N ALA A 134 -34.16 -5.64 -2.99
CA ALA A 134 -34.70 -4.52 -2.22
C ALA A 134 -35.58 -3.61 -3.10
#